data_AF-A0AAV5FXL2-F1
#
_entry.id   AF-A0AAV5FXL2-F1
#
_cell.length_a   1.000
_cell.length_b   1.000
_cell.length_c   1.000
_cell.angle_alpha   90.00
_cell.angle_beta   90.00
_cell.angle_gamma   90.00
#
_symmetry.space_group_name_H-M   'P 1'
#
loop_
_entity.id
_entity.type
_entity.pdbx_description
1 polymer ?
#
loop_
_entity_poly.entity_id
_entity_poly.type
_entity_poly.pdbx_seq_one_letter_code
_entity_poly.pdbx_strand_id
1 'polypeptide(L)'
;MTVVQTAWRVGKDAVEAGTNLLPGSIPRPIARIGVTFAAVSIALFLVKSIVSTAFFVLAMMGLIYLGFLALNPKEVTGSTRADESEGSPLEDPVEEARRIMEKYK
;
A
#
# COMPACT_ATOMS: atom_id res chain seq x y z
N MET A 1 -9.12 -25.94 5.99
CA MET A 1 -7.94 -25.66 6.84
C MET A 1 -6.65 -26.38 6.39
N THR A 2 -6.53 -26.75 5.10
CA THR A 2 -5.42 -27.59 4.59
C THR A 2 -4.14 -26.80 4.33
N VAL A 3 -4.27 -25.55 3.88
CA VAL A 3 -3.12 -24.68 3.52
C VAL A 3 -2.20 -24.35 4.70
N VAL A 4 -2.77 -24.15 5.90
CA VAL A 4 -1.99 -23.83 7.11
C VAL A 4 -1.16 -25.05 7.54
N GLN A 5 -1.74 -26.25 7.47
CA GLN A 5 -1.02 -27.48 7.81
C GLN A 5 0.08 -27.79 6.78
N THR A 6 -0.19 -27.59 5.49
CA THR A 6 0.82 -27.75 4.44
C THR A 6 1.98 -26.77 4.60
N ALA A 7 1.68 -25.49 4.86
CA ALA A 7 2.70 -24.47 5.11
C ALA A 7 3.55 -24.81 6.35
N TRP A 8 2.92 -25.32 7.42
CA TRP A 8 3.63 -25.72 8.63
C TRP A 8 4.57 -26.92 8.41
N ARG A 9 4.16 -27.92 7.62
CA ARG A 9 5.02 -29.06 7.28
C ARG A 9 6.18 -28.66 6.37
N VAL A 10 5.91 -27.90 5.31
CA VAL A 10 6.95 -27.41 4.39
C VAL A 10 7.95 -26.51 5.11
N GLY A 11 7.49 -25.65 6.04
CA GLY A 11 8.38 -24.82 6.85
C GLY A 11 9.32 -25.64 7.74
N LYS A 12 8.82 -26.72 8.36
CA LYS A 12 9.66 -27.64 9.14
C LYS A 12 10.66 -28.39 8.27
N ASP A 13 10.21 -28.91 7.13
CA ASP A 13 11.06 -29.67 6.19
C ASP A 13 12.16 -28.79 5.58
N ALA A 14 11.87 -27.52 5.30
CA ALA A 14 12.85 -26.55 4.81
C ALA A 14 13.93 -26.22 5.86
N VAL A 15 13.57 -26.11 7.14
CA VAL A 15 14.52 -25.89 8.24
C VAL A 15 15.41 -27.12 8.46
N GLU A 16 14.86 -28.32 8.30
CA GLU A 16 15.59 -29.58 8.45
C GLU A 16 16.56 -29.83 7.28
N ALA A 17 16.13 -29.54 6.05
CA ALA A 17 17.00 -29.56 4.88
C ALA A 17 18.11 -28.50 4.96
N GLY A 18 17.78 -27.27 5.36
CA GLY A 18 18.76 -26.19 5.51
C GLY A 18 19.82 -26.47 6.59
N THR A 19 19.50 -27.30 7.59
CA THR A 19 20.46 -27.67 8.65
C THR A 19 21.31 -28.90 8.35
N ASN A 20 20.92 -29.74 7.38
CA ASN A 20 21.76 -30.82 6.86
C ASN A 20 22.77 -30.36 5.81
N LEU A 21 22.61 -29.16 5.25
CA LEU A 21 23.59 -28.54 4.34
C LEU A 21 24.75 -27.84 5.08
N LEU A 22 24.68 -27.76 6.41
CA LEU A 22 25.77 -27.24 7.22
C LEU A 22 26.80 -28.35 7.46
N PRO A 23 28.10 -28.11 7.17
CA PRO A 23 29.15 -29.08 7.45
C PRO A 23 29.19 -29.38 8.95
N GLY A 24 29.44 -30.65 9.30
CA GLY A 24 29.43 -31.16 10.69
C GLY A 24 30.45 -30.54 11.65
N SER A 25 31.13 -29.47 11.24
CA SER A 25 32.24 -28.81 11.92
C SER A 25 31.83 -27.61 12.78
N ILE A 26 30.57 -27.16 12.72
CA ILE A 26 30.04 -26.08 13.58
C ILE A 26 28.98 -26.67 14.51
N PRO A 27 29.05 -26.43 15.83
CA PRO A 27 28.00 -26.81 16.77
C PRO A 27 26.63 -26.32 16.24
N ARG A 28 25.79 -27.27 15.84
CA ARG A 28 24.45 -27.06 15.25
C ARG A 28 23.59 -25.99 15.94
N PRO A 29 23.65 -25.77 17.28
CA PRO A 29 22.86 -24.74 17.94
C PRO A 29 23.23 -23.30 17.55
N ILE A 30 24.54 -23.00 17.43
CA ILE A 30 25.02 -21.63 17.23
C ILE A 30 24.79 -21.18 15.78
N ALA A 31 25.04 -22.08 14.82
CA ALA A 31 24.72 -21.84 13.42
C ALA A 31 23.21 -21.63 13.20
N ARG A 32 22.35 -22.37 13.91
CA ARG A 32 20.90 -22.19 13.86
C ARG A 32 20.48 -20.81 14.32
N ILE A 33 20.99 -20.33 15.45
CA ILE A 33 20.62 -19.02 16.00
C ILE A 33 21.04 -17.90 15.03
N GLY A 34 22.23 -17.97 14.47
CA GLY A 34 22.70 -16.97 13.49
C GLY A 34 21.90 -16.96 12.19
N VAL A 35 21.68 -18.12 11.58
CA VAL A 35 20.95 -18.23 10.31
C VAL A 35 19.47 -17.90 10.48
N THR A 36 18.85 -18.32 11.59
CA THR A 36 17.46 -17.96 11.88
C THR A 36 17.32 -16.47 12.16
N PHE A 37 18.25 -15.85 12.88
CA PHE A 37 18.20 -14.40 13.12
C PHE A 37 18.38 -13.58 11.83
N ALA A 38 19.30 -14.00 10.96
CA ALA A 38 19.49 -13.38 9.64
C ALA A 38 18.25 -13.55 8.76
N ALA A 39 17.70 -14.77 8.69
CA ALA A 39 16.49 -15.07 7.92
C ALA A 39 15.27 -14.30 8.46
N VAL A 40 15.09 -14.25 9.78
CA VAL A 40 14.04 -13.46 10.45
C VAL A 40 14.24 -11.98 10.16
N SER A 41 15.46 -11.45 10.23
CA SER A 41 15.74 -10.04 9.93
C SER A 41 15.39 -9.69 8.49
N ILE A 42 15.75 -10.53 7.53
CA ILE A 42 15.41 -10.34 6.11
C ILE A 42 13.90 -10.41 5.91
N ALA A 43 13.22 -11.40 6.51
CA ALA A 43 11.78 -11.52 6.45
C ALA A 43 11.07 -10.30 7.07
N LEU A 44 11.52 -9.84 8.24
CA LEU A 44 11.02 -8.65 8.89
C LEU A 44 11.29 -7.40 8.05
N PHE A 45 12.45 -7.31 7.39
CA PHE A 45 12.80 -6.17 6.54
C PHE A 45 11.91 -6.09 5.31
N LEU A 46 11.60 -7.23 4.69
CA LEU A 46 10.65 -7.31 3.57
C LEU A 46 9.24 -6.91 4.01
N VAL A 47 8.76 -7.46 5.12
CA VAL A 47 7.44 -7.10 5.68
C VAL A 47 7.41 -5.63 6.07
N LYS A 48 8.42 -5.14 6.78
CA LYS A 48 8.55 -3.73 7.18
C LYS A 48 8.66 -2.82 5.96
N SER A 49 9.33 -3.24 4.90
CA SER A 49 9.43 -2.48 3.65
C SER A 49 8.05 -2.32 3.01
N ILE A 50 7.33 -3.41 2.80
CA ILE A 50 5.99 -3.37 2.19
C ILE A 50 5.03 -2.56 3.07
N VAL A 51 5.02 -2.81 4.37
CA VAL A 51 4.20 -2.08 5.34
C VAL A 51 4.58 -0.60 5.34
N SER A 52 5.87 -0.27 5.38
CA SER A 52 6.34 1.12 5.36
C SER A 52 6.02 1.82 4.06
N THR A 53 6.11 1.15 2.91
CA THR A 53 5.73 1.74 1.61
C THR A 53 4.23 1.98 1.55
N ALA A 54 3.41 1.02 2.00
CA ALA A 54 1.95 1.18 2.05
C ALA A 54 1.54 2.34 2.97
N PHE A 55 2.10 2.42 4.18
CA PHE A 55 1.85 3.52 5.10
C PHE A 55 2.42 4.84 4.59
N PHE A 56 3.56 4.84 3.91
CA PHE A 56 4.15 6.05 3.34
C PHE A 56 3.27 6.64 2.23
N VAL A 57 2.79 5.81 1.31
CA VAL A 57 1.86 6.26 0.26
C VAL A 57 0.56 6.76 0.88
N LEU A 58 -0.01 6.03 1.86
CA LEU A 58 -1.22 6.44 2.56
C LEU A 58 -1.03 7.77 3.32
N ALA A 59 0.11 7.94 3.99
CA ALA A 59 0.45 9.15 4.72
C ALA A 59 0.68 10.33 3.78
N MET A 60 1.36 10.13 2.64
CA MET A 60 1.55 11.16 1.62
C MET A 60 0.22 11.57 0.98
N MET A 61 -0.63 10.61 0.61
CA MET A 61 -1.97 10.89 0.09
C MET A 61 -2.82 11.64 1.11
N GLY A 62 -2.78 11.21 2.38
CA GLY A 62 -3.48 11.87 3.48
C GLY A 62 -2.96 13.28 3.76
N LEU A 63 -1.63 13.47 3.78
CA LEU A 63 -1.02 14.79 4.00
C LEU A 63 -1.32 15.76 2.86
N ILE A 64 -1.25 15.31 1.60
CA ILE A 64 -1.59 16.15 0.45
C ILE A 64 -3.07 16.51 0.50
N TYR A 65 -3.96 15.55 0.81
CA TYR A 65 -5.39 15.81 0.95
C TYR A 65 -5.70 16.80 2.08
N LEU A 66 -5.07 16.62 3.24
CA LEU A 66 -5.25 17.50 4.39
C LEU A 66 -4.65 18.89 4.12
N GLY A 67 -3.51 18.96 3.44
CA GLY A 67 -2.89 20.21 2.99
C GLY A 67 -3.79 20.95 2.01
N PHE A 68 -4.36 20.25 1.02
CA PHE A 68 -5.32 20.82 0.07
C PHE A 68 -6.58 21.30 0.77
N LEU A 69 -7.12 20.53 1.72
CA LEU A 69 -8.27 20.94 2.53
C LEU A 69 -7.98 22.17 3.40
N ALA A 70 -6.78 22.27 3.96
CA ALA A 70 -6.38 23.40 4.79
C ALA A 70 -6.12 24.68 3.96
N LEU A 71 -5.55 24.54 2.76
CA LEU A 71 -5.25 25.66 1.86
C LEU A 71 -6.49 26.10 1.06
N ASN A 72 -7.39 25.17 0.72
CA ASN A 72 -8.62 25.40 -0.04
C ASN A 72 -9.89 24.83 0.66
N PRO A 73 -10.25 25.30 1.87
CA PRO A 73 -11.38 24.76 2.65
C PRO A 73 -12.76 24.96 2.01
N LYS A 74 -12.88 25.86 1.03
CA LYS A 74 -14.11 26.19 0.30
C LYS A 74 -14.35 25.32 -0.95
N GLU A 75 -13.31 24.68 -1.49
CA GLU A 75 -13.40 23.85 -2.70
C GLU A 75 -13.92 22.44 -2.38
N VAL A 76 -13.70 21.94 -1.16
CA VAL A 76 -14.08 20.57 -0.77
C VAL A 76 -15.59 20.39 -0.51
N THR A 77 -16.32 21.48 -0.22
CA THR A 77 -17.80 21.43 -0.19
C THR A 77 -18.38 21.34 -1.62
N GLY A 78 -17.61 21.71 -2.65
CA GLY A 78 -17.97 21.58 -4.06
C GLY A 78 -17.47 20.29 -4.73
N SER A 79 -16.32 19.77 -4.30
CA SER A 79 -15.61 18.67 -4.98
C SER A 79 -16.07 17.24 -4.61
N THR A 80 -17.12 17.10 -3.78
CA THR A 80 -17.86 15.82 -3.69
C THR A 80 -18.68 15.54 -4.97
N ARG A 81 -18.73 16.49 -5.92
CA ARG A 81 -19.18 16.23 -7.29
C ARG A 81 -18.01 15.67 -8.08
N ALA A 82 -17.98 14.34 -8.12
CA ALA A 82 -17.32 13.48 -9.10
C ALA A 82 -16.49 14.19 -10.19
N ASP A 83 -15.18 13.93 -10.14
CA ASP A 83 -14.39 13.43 -11.26
C ASP A 83 -15.17 13.26 -12.58
N GLU A 84 -14.96 14.17 -13.52
CA GLU A 84 -14.77 13.85 -14.94
C GLU A 84 -14.42 15.13 -15.73
N SER A 85 -13.45 14.96 -16.62
CA SER A 85 -13.07 15.86 -17.72
C SER A 85 -11.98 16.88 -17.43
N GLU A 86 -10.79 16.53 -17.93
CA GLU A 86 -9.90 17.44 -18.64
C GLU A 86 -10.66 18.54 -19.39
N GLY A 87 -10.16 19.77 -19.32
CA GLY A 87 -10.43 20.81 -20.31
C GLY A 87 -11.25 22.01 -19.82
N SER A 88 -10.56 23.15 -19.74
CA SER A 88 -11.08 24.53 -19.80
C SER A 88 -12.10 25.00 -18.76
N PRO A 89 -11.76 26.01 -17.93
CA PRO A 89 -12.69 26.65 -17.01
C PRO A 89 -13.50 27.73 -17.73
N LEU A 90 -14.52 27.38 -18.51
CA LEU A 90 -15.30 28.38 -19.25
C LEU A 90 -16.77 27.98 -19.35
N GLU A 91 -17.62 28.92 -18.91
CA GLU A 91 -19.09 28.94 -18.94
C GLU A 91 -19.77 28.35 -17.69
N ASP A 92 -20.21 29.25 -16.81
CA ASP A 92 -21.10 28.94 -15.69
C ASP A 92 -22.29 28.09 -16.18
N PRO A 93 -22.55 26.91 -15.60
CA PRO A 93 -23.59 25.99 -16.07
C PRO A 93 -25.00 26.60 -16.06
N VAL A 94 -25.17 27.70 -15.32
CA VAL A 94 -26.40 28.50 -15.28
C VAL A 94 -26.57 29.35 -16.55
N GLU A 95 -25.49 29.86 -17.11
CA GLU A 95 -25.47 30.64 -18.36
C GLU A 95 -25.77 29.71 -19.55
N GLU A 96 -25.20 28.51 -19.56
CA GLU A 96 -25.49 27.50 -20.57
C GLU A 96 -26.93 26.98 -20.47
N ALA A 97 -27.45 26.78 -19.25
CA ALA A 97 -28.85 26.44 -19.02
C ALA A 97 -29.81 27.55 -19.52
N ARG A 98 -29.46 28.83 -19.37
CA ARG A 98 -30.23 29.95 -19.93
C ARG A 98 -30.20 29.96 -21.45
N ARG A 99 -29.02 29.76 -22.06
CA ARG A 99 -28.85 29.66 -23.52
C ARG A 99 -29.71 28.53 -24.10
N ILE A 100 -29.78 27.39 -23.42
CA ILE A 100 -30.62 26.25 -23.84
C ILE A 100 -32.11 26.58 -23.70
N MET A 101 -32.55 27.22 -22.61
CA MET A 101 -33.96 27.62 -22.43
C MET A 101 -34.43 28.63 -23.48
N GLU A 102 -33.59 29.58 -23.87
CA GLU A 102 -33.93 30.57 -24.89
C GLU A 102 -33.97 29.97 -26.29
N LYS A 103 -33.15 28.95 -26.58
CA LYS A 103 -33.08 28.33 -27.91
C LYS A 103 -34.32 27.52 -28.30
N TYR A 104 -35.12 27.09 -27.32
CA TYR A 104 -36.35 26.30 -27.54
C TYR A 104 -37.63 27.06 -27.16
N LYS A 105 -37.54 28.39 -27.02
CA LYS A 105 -38.68 29.27 -26.77
C LYS A 105 -39.24 29.83 -28.08
#